data_AF-A0A954PKP2-F1
#
_entry.id   AF-A0A954PKP2-F1
#
_cell.length_a   1.000
_cell.length_b   1.000
_cell.length_c   1.000
_cell.angle_alpha   90.00
_cell.angle_beta   90.00
_cell.angle_gamma   90.00
#
_symmetry.space_group_name_H-M   'P 1'
#
loop_
_entity.id
_entity.type
_entity.pdbx_description
1 polymer ?
#
loop_
_entity_poly.entity_id
_entity_poly.type
_entity_poly.pdbx_seq_one_letter_code
_entity_poly.pdbx_strand_id
1 'polypeptide(L)'
;VEQVPVKVWAVEIEPGVLVRVLESELETNGHQPLSDVRQQYAENISSMEQTVENHLAMAGECMKHGLSDLAQAHFRRVLDLEPDNKRARVAAGYDKDENGRWVKQEVVMGEHRGKVRYRGRWRFPESVQIEQQKEAAKRKLAEATKDLARWHLAARSARGARYEEAIRGLQQINDPLAIGTLAEYLLDTRKPAALELKLLYVRLLSQFDNYAAAEALARASMLDPHPQVRNACLDSLSRFGRSAAIPVYLGYLQSDNNALINIAAEGLGQLQAEQAVLPLIHALVTTHTQEVGSEGMNASPTSGTFSMGGKKTVKVDISNQAVLGTLAQLTKQNYGFDENRWLSWYAATYAAPASDLRRDW
;
A
#
# COMPACT_ATOMS: atom_id res chain seq x y z
N VAL A 1 -27.92 8.20 -19.33
CA VAL A 1 -27.93 7.11 -18.33
C VAL A 1 -29.39 6.84 -18.01
N GLU A 2 -29.92 5.71 -18.46
CA GLU A 2 -31.28 5.29 -18.12
C GLU A 2 -31.41 5.17 -16.60
N GLN A 3 -32.40 5.85 -16.02
CA GLN A 3 -32.72 5.72 -14.61
C GLN A 3 -33.28 4.33 -14.38
N VAL A 4 -32.50 3.46 -13.74
CA VAL A 4 -32.99 2.16 -13.26
C VAL A 4 -34.08 2.45 -12.23
N PRO A 5 -35.33 1.96 -12.41
CA PRO A 5 -36.40 2.24 -11.49
C PRO A 5 -36.08 1.62 -10.12
N VAL A 6 -36.05 2.47 -9.10
CA VAL A 6 -35.86 2.04 -7.71
C VAL A 6 -37.09 1.25 -7.30
N LYS A 7 -36.92 -0.05 -7.05
CA LYS A 7 -37.97 -0.90 -6.49
C LYS A 7 -38.16 -0.55 -5.01
N VAL A 8 -39.40 -0.23 -4.65
CA VAL A 8 -39.80 0.17 -3.30
C VAL A 8 -40.90 -0.75 -2.84
N TRP A 9 -40.76 -1.33 -1.65
CA TRP A 9 -41.76 -2.14 -1.00
C TRP A 9 -42.61 -1.27 -0.07
N ALA A 10 -43.91 -1.53 0.01
CA ALA A 10 -44.80 -0.90 0.97
C ALA A 10 -45.12 -1.90 2.08
N VAL A 11 -44.76 -1.57 3.31
CA VAL A 11 -45.05 -2.35 4.51
C VAL A 11 -46.14 -1.62 5.29
N GLU A 12 -47.30 -2.25 5.43
CA GLU A 12 -48.36 -1.74 6.28
C GLU A 12 -48.05 -2.06 7.73
N ILE A 13 -47.78 -1.03 8.53
CA ILE A 13 -47.40 -1.17 9.94
C ILE A 13 -48.60 -1.04 10.88
N GLU A 14 -49.64 -0.33 10.43
CA GLU A 14 -50.96 -0.20 11.05
C GLU A 14 -52.00 -0.03 9.94
N PRO A 15 -53.30 -0.31 10.18
CA PRO A 15 -54.33 -0.13 9.17
C PRO A 15 -54.30 1.28 8.54
N GLY A 16 -53.95 1.35 7.27
CA GLY A 16 -53.83 2.61 6.52
C GLY A 16 -52.50 3.36 6.63
N VAL A 17 -51.51 2.84 7.38
CA VAL A 17 -50.16 3.43 7.50
C VAL A 17 -49.15 2.56 6.76
N LEU A 18 -48.70 3.05 5.61
CA LEU A 18 -47.74 2.39 4.73
C LEU A 18 -46.35 3.03 4.87
N VAL A 19 -45.36 2.23 5.26
CA VAL A 19 -43.95 2.62 5.21
C VAL A 19 -43.36 2.10 3.91
N ARG A 20 -42.67 2.97 3.18
CA ARG A 20 -41.95 2.63 1.97
C ARG A 20 -40.50 2.29 2.30
N VAL A 21 -40.08 1.07 2.00
CA VAL A 21 -38.72 0.57 2.27
C VAL A 21 -38.04 0.24 0.94
N LEU A 22 -36.78 0.62 0.81
CA LEU A 22 -35.98 0.28 -0.37
C LEU A 22 -35.65 -1.22 -0.37
N GLU A 23 -35.67 -1.85 -1.53
CA GLU A 23 -35.32 -3.29 -1.65
C GLU A 23 -33.92 -3.61 -1.11
N SER A 24 -32.98 -2.66 -1.21
CA SER A 24 -31.62 -2.78 -0.64
C SER A 24 -31.56 -2.80 0.88
N GLU A 25 -32.62 -2.35 1.56
CA GLU A 25 -32.73 -2.26 3.02
C GLU A 25 -33.54 -3.43 3.61
N LEU A 26 -34.07 -4.32 2.76
CA LEU A 26 -34.97 -5.39 3.13
C LEU A 26 -34.19 -6.70 3.34
N GLU A 27 -34.09 -7.16 4.59
CA GLU A 27 -33.60 -8.50 4.92
C GLU A 27 -34.77 -9.50 4.90
N THR A 28 -35.02 -10.12 3.74
CA THR A 28 -36.22 -10.96 3.50
C THR A 28 -36.19 -12.36 4.12
N ASN A 29 -35.02 -12.84 4.59
CA ASN A 29 -34.83 -14.21 5.09
C ASN A 29 -34.39 -14.29 6.56
N GLY A 30 -34.57 -13.20 7.33
CA GLY A 30 -34.05 -13.06 8.69
C GLY A 30 -35.11 -12.70 9.72
N HIS A 31 -36.15 -13.52 9.92
CA HIS A 31 -36.92 -13.42 11.17
C HIS A 31 -36.09 -14.00 12.31
N GLN A 32 -35.17 -13.19 12.84
CA GLN A 32 -34.65 -13.43 14.18
C GLN A 32 -35.79 -13.14 15.17
N PRO A 33 -36.16 -14.09 16.05
CA PRO A 33 -37.11 -13.81 17.10
C PRO A 33 -36.61 -12.62 17.93
N LEU A 34 -37.52 -11.71 18.29
CA LEU A 34 -37.22 -10.61 19.21
C LEU A 34 -36.57 -11.19 20.47
N SER A 35 -35.52 -10.56 20.98
CA SER A 35 -34.95 -10.95 22.27
C SER A 35 -36.00 -10.90 23.37
N ASP A 36 -35.88 -11.75 24.39
CA ASP A 36 -36.83 -11.82 25.51
C ASP A 36 -37.13 -10.43 26.11
N VAL A 37 -36.10 -9.59 26.23
CA VAL A 37 -36.20 -8.21 26.70
C VAL A 37 -37.09 -7.34 25.80
N ARG A 38 -37.00 -7.50 24.47
CA ARG A 38 -37.84 -6.76 23.52
C ARG A 38 -39.27 -7.31 23.45
N GLN A 39 -39.47 -8.61 23.66
CA GLN A 39 -40.81 -9.19 23.80
C GLN A 39 -41.52 -8.65 25.04
N GLN A 40 -40.81 -8.64 26.17
CA GLN A 40 -41.34 -8.10 27.42
C GLN A 40 -41.65 -6.60 27.31
N TYR A 41 -40.80 -5.83 26.62
CA TYR A 41 -41.12 -4.43 26.28
C TYR A 41 -42.40 -4.31 25.45
N ALA A 42 -42.62 -5.16 24.44
CA ALA A 42 -43.80 -5.12 23.58
C ALA A 42 -45.09 -5.46 24.34
N GLU A 43 -45.02 -6.35 25.33
CA GLU A 43 -46.15 -6.63 26.23
C GLU A 43 -46.42 -5.43 27.14
N ASN A 44 -45.37 -4.86 27.75
CA ASN A 44 -45.48 -3.73 28.65
C ASN A 44 -46.07 -2.49 27.97
N ILE A 45 -45.67 -2.19 26.72
CA ILE A 45 -46.18 -1.01 25.99
C ILE A 45 -47.67 -1.17 25.63
N SER A 46 -48.15 -2.39 25.38
CA SER A 46 -49.53 -2.66 24.95
C SER A 46 -50.59 -2.31 26.00
N SER A 47 -50.21 -2.32 27.28
CA SER A 47 -51.08 -2.04 28.43
C SER A 47 -50.79 -0.70 29.09
N MET A 48 -49.78 0.03 28.61
CA MET A 48 -49.30 1.27 29.21
C MET A 48 -50.15 2.47 28.78
N GLU A 49 -50.65 3.24 29.75
CA GLU A 49 -51.30 4.52 29.48
C GLU A 49 -50.31 5.54 28.91
N GLN A 50 -50.75 6.32 27.93
CA GLN A 50 -49.93 7.28 27.17
C GLN A 50 -49.73 8.61 27.93
N THR A 51 -49.12 8.55 29.12
CA THR A 51 -48.80 9.71 29.96
C THR A 51 -47.32 10.05 29.95
N VAL A 52 -46.97 11.30 30.27
CA VAL A 52 -45.57 11.75 30.34
C VAL A 52 -44.77 10.94 31.37
N GLU A 53 -45.32 10.69 32.56
CA GLU A 53 -44.61 9.90 33.58
C GLU A 53 -44.33 8.48 33.11
N ASN A 54 -45.31 7.83 32.47
CA ASN A 54 -45.17 6.44 32.01
C ASN A 54 -44.14 6.33 30.88
N HIS A 55 -44.14 7.24 29.91
CA HIS A 55 -43.12 7.22 28.85
C HIS A 55 -41.72 7.52 29.40
N LEU A 56 -41.56 8.39 30.41
CA LEU A 56 -40.26 8.63 31.04
C LEU A 56 -39.78 7.41 31.84
N ALA A 57 -40.67 6.74 32.58
CA ALA A 57 -40.35 5.52 33.31
C ALA A 57 -39.90 4.40 32.36
N MET A 58 -40.67 4.20 31.28
CA MET A 58 -40.37 3.19 30.26
C MET A 58 -39.06 3.51 29.52
N ALA A 59 -38.78 4.79 29.23
CA ALA A 59 -37.50 5.19 28.63
C ALA A 59 -36.31 4.86 29.56
N GLY A 60 -36.47 5.08 30.87
CA GLY A 60 -35.46 4.73 31.86
C GLY A 60 -35.21 3.22 31.95
N GLU A 61 -36.25 2.41 31.86
CA GLU A 61 -36.16 0.96 31.83
C GLU A 61 -35.49 0.46 30.55
N CYS A 62 -35.89 0.99 29.40
CA CYS A 62 -35.24 0.71 28.12
C CYS A 62 -33.72 1.01 28.17
N MET A 63 -33.32 2.14 28.76
CA MET A 63 -31.90 2.48 28.93
C MET A 63 -31.15 1.49 29.83
N LYS A 64 -31.77 1.01 30.93
CA LYS A 64 -31.16 0.00 31.82
C LYS A 64 -30.89 -1.32 31.10
N HIS A 65 -31.75 -1.68 30.16
CA HIS A 65 -31.63 -2.91 29.38
C HIS A 65 -30.89 -2.74 28.06
N GLY A 66 -30.25 -1.58 27.81
CA GLY A 66 -29.50 -1.31 26.58
C GLY A 66 -30.37 -1.07 25.33
N LEU A 67 -31.68 -0.92 25.50
CA LEU A 67 -32.66 -0.63 24.44
C LEU A 67 -32.69 0.88 24.13
N SER A 68 -31.54 1.42 23.73
CA SER A 68 -31.35 2.88 23.51
C SER A 68 -32.23 3.47 22.39
N ASP A 69 -32.58 2.67 21.39
CA ASP A 69 -33.48 3.04 20.29
C ASP A 69 -34.92 3.23 20.79
N LEU A 70 -35.42 2.30 21.60
CA LEU A 70 -36.75 2.38 22.21
C LEU A 70 -36.82 3.52 23.23
N ALA A 71 -35.80 3.70 24.06
CA ALA A 71 -35.72 4.83 24.98
C ALA A 71 -35.81 6.18 24.24
N GLN A 72 -35.10 6.33 23.13
CA GLN A 72 -35.18 7.51 22.26
C GLN A 72 -36.59 7.75 21.71
N ALA A 73 -37.30 6.69 21.30
CA ALA A 73 -38.68 6.80 20.83
C ALA A 73 -39.61 7.32 21.95
N HIS A 74 -39.46 6.81 23.17
CA HIS A 74 -40.19 7.30 24.33
C HIS A 74 -39.91 8.77 24.66
N PHE A 75 -38.65 9.21 24.61
CA PHE A 75 -38.33 10.62 24.81
C PHE A 75 -38.94 11.53 23.75
N ARG A 76 -39.02 11.09 22.48
CA ARG A 76 -39.74 11.83 21.43
C ARG A 76 -41.23 11.89 21.73
N ARG A 77 -41.83 10.78 22.17
CA ARG A 77 -43.25 10.74 22.54
C ARG A 77 -43.57 11.68 23.70
N VAL A 78 -42.66 11.79 24.69
CA VAL A 78 -42.79 12.79 25.77
C VAL A 78 -42.79 14.22 25.21
N LEU A 79 -42.00 14.52 24.19
CA LEU A 79 -41.99 15.84 23.56
C LEU A 79 -43.26 16.13 22.75
N ASP A 80 -43.95 15.11 22.23
CA ASP A 80 -45.28 15.29 21.61
C ASP A 80 -46.34 15.67 22.66
N LEU A 81 -46.26 15.07 23.86
CA LEU A 81 -47.21 15.29 24.96
C LEU A 81 -46.90 16.59 25.74
N GLU A 82 -45.62 16.84 26.02
CA GLU A 82 -45.12 17.99 26.76
C GLU A 82 -43.92 18.60 26.04
N PRO A 83 -44.15 19.53 25.10
CA PRO A 83 -43.09 20.07 24.24
C PRO A 83 -41.94 20.70 25.01
N ASP A 84 -42.20 21.34 26.16
CA ASP A 84 -41.21 22.07 26.96
C ASP A 84 -40.45 21.21 27.99
N ASN A 85 -40.64 19.89 27.98
CA ASN A 85 -39.95 18.98 28.88
C ASN A 85 -38.43 18.98 28.62
N LYS A 86 -37.69 19.69 29.49
CA LYS A 86 -36.24 19.87 29.37
C LYS A 86 -35.48 18.54 29.41
N ARG A 87 -35.92 17.58 30.23
CA ARG A 87 -35.27 16.27 30.37
C ARG A 87 -35.41 15.46 29.09
N ALA A 88 -36.63 15.42 28.53
CA ALA A 88 -36.89 14.74 27.28
C ALA A 88 -36.16 15.39 26.09
N ARG A 89 -36.04 16.73 26.05
CA ARG A 89 -35.27 17.45 25.01
C ARG A 89 -33.80 17.02 25.00
N VAL A 90 -33.14 17.06 26.16
CA VAL A 90 -31.73 16.64 26.29
C VAL A 90 -31.58 15.15 25.92
N ALA A 91 -32.46 14.29 26.45
CA ALA A 91 -32.40 12.84 26.20
C ALA A 91 -32.71 12.46 24.74
N ALA A 92 -33.53 13.24 24.05
CA ALA A 92 -33.81 13.12 22.62
C ALA A 92 -32.70 13.74 21.72
N GLY A 93 -31.64 14.32 22.30
CA GLY A 93 -30.49 14.86 21.58
C GLY A 93 -30.64 16.31 21.11
N TYR A 94 -31.51 17.09 21.76
CA TYR A 94 -31.56 18.54 21.59
C TYR A 94 -30.57 19.22 22.51
N ASP A 95 -29.98 20.32 22.02
CA ASP A 95 -29.12 21.21 22.77
C ASP A 95 -29.56 22.67 22.55
N LYS A 96 -29.10 23.59 23.39
CA LYS A 96 -29.37 25.02 23.21
C LYS A 96 -28.32 25.66 22.31
N ASP A 97 -28.77 26.42 21.32
CA ASP A 97 -27.90 27.28 20.51
C ASP A 97 -27.45 28.54 21.30
N GLU A 98 -26.62 29.37 20.66
CA GLU A 98 -26.13 30.64 21.23
C GLU A 98 -27.25 31.63 21.58
N ASN A 99 -28.45 31.46 21.00
CA ASN A 99 -29.64 32.27 21.24
C ASN A 99 -30.60 31.62 22.27
N GLY A 100 -30.22 30.48 22.87
CA GLY A 100 -31.04 29.74 23.82
C GLY A 100 -32.19 28.93 23.21
N ARG A 101 -32.25 28.80 21.88
CA ARG A 101 -33.23 27.98 21.15
C ARG A 101 -32.81 26.52 21.16
N TRP A 102 -33.80 25.63 21.29
CA TRP A 102 -33.55 24.19 21.23
C TRP A 102 -33.36 23.74 19.79
N VAL A 103 -32.21 23.15 19.50
CA VAL A 103 -31.84 22.64 18.19
C VAL A 103 -31.40 21.18 18.32
N LYS A 104 -31.83 20.32 17.41
CA LYS A 104 -31.41 18.92 17.41
C LYS A 104 -29.94 18.86 17.01
N GLN A 105 -29.09 18.24 17.82
CA GLN A 105 -27.65 18.21 17.58
C GLN A 105 -27.30 17.60 16.21
N GLU A 106 -28.07 16.60 15.78
CA GLU A 106 -27.93 15.98 14.46
C GLU A 106 -28.20 16.96 13.30
N VAL A 107 -29.18 17.85 13.44
CA VAL A 107 -29.49 18.88 12.44
C VAL A 107 -28.36 19.92 12.39
N VAL A 108 -27.90 20.38 13.55
CA VAL A 108 -26.77 21.33 13.63
C VAL A 108 -25.49 20.73 13.04
N MET A 109 -25.19 19.48 13.37
CA MET A 109 -23.98 18.84 12.88
C MET A 109 -24.09 18.43 11.40
N GLY A 110 -25.25 17.96 10.96
CA GLY A 110 -25.54 17.56 9.59
C GLY A 110 -25.72 18.73 8.63
N GLU A 111 -26.77 19.53 8.83
CA GLU A 111 -27.17 20.59 7.89
C GLU A 111 -26.27 21.81 7.98
N HIS A 112 -25.96 22.28 9.19
CA HIS A 112 -25.19 23.52 9.37
C HIS A 112 -23.66 23.30 9.30
N ARG A 113 -23.18 22.11 9.66
CA ARG A 113 -21.73 21.80 9.73
C ARG A 113 -21.28 20.73 8.72
N GLY A 114 -22.18 20.15 7.94
CA GLY A 114 -21.86 19.18 6.89
C GLY A 114 -21.24 17.89 7.41
N LYS A 115 -21.56 17.45 8.64
CA LYS A 115 -20.96 16.28 9.29
C LYS A 115 -21.95 15.16 9.46
N VAL A 116 -21.48 13.93 9.27
CA VAL A 116 -22.23 12.71 9.50
C VAL A 116 -21.72 11.98 10.75
N ARG A 117 -22.61 11.23 11.38
CA ARG A 117 -22.26 10.37 12.51
C ARG A 117 -21.63 9.09 11.97
N TYR A 118 -20.35 8.88 12.23
CA TYR A 118 -19.64 7.65 11.83
C TYR A 118 -18.80 7.12 12.99
N ARG A 119 -19.01 5.84 13.35
CA ARG A 119 -18.32 5.15 14.47
C ARG A 119 -18.31 5.96 15.78
N GLY A 120 -19.46 6.52 16.15
CA GLY A 120 -19.56 7.29 17.37
C GLY A 120 -18.79 8.62 17.35
N ARG A 121 -18.34 9.12 16.19
CA ARG A 121 -17.77 10.48 16.04
C ARG A 121 -18.44 11.26 14.90
N TRP A 122 -18.54 12.57 15.06
CA TRP A 122 -18.98 13.45 13.98
C TRP A 122 -17.81 13.68 13.03
N ARG A 123 -17.98 13.31 11.76
CA ARG A 123 -16.94 13.39 10.74
C ARG A 123 -17.49 13.96 9.45
N PHE A 124 -16.60 14.53 8.63
CA PHE A 124 -16.97 14.98 7.30
C PHE A 124 -17.24 13.75 6.40
N PRO A 125 -18.29 13.76 5.57
CA PRO A 125 -18.62 12.67 4.66
C PRO A 125 -17.42 12.19 3.82
N GLU A 126 -16.60 13.11 3.32
CA GLU A 126 -15.41 12.80 2.51
C GLU A 126 -14.38 12.02 3.32
N SER A 127 -14.16 12.39 4.58
CA SER A 127 -13.25 11.68 5.47
C SER A 127 -13.73 10.26 5.78
N VAL A 128 -15.05 10.08 5.92
CA VAL A 128 -15.67 8.77 6.12
C VAL A 128 -15.52 7.92 4.86
N GLN A 129 -15.74 8.50 3.69
CA GLN A 129 -15.61 7.80 2.42
C GLN A 129 -14.17 7.35 2.16
N ILE A 130 -13.17 8.19 2.44
CA ILE A 130 -11.75 7.81 2.37
C ILE A 130 -11.43 6.64 3.32
N GLU A 131 -11.96 6.67 4.55
CA GLU A 131 -11.76 5.57 5.52
C GLU A 131 -12.40 4.27 5.03
N GLN A 132 -13.65 4.33 4.55
CA GLN A 132 -14.35 3.18 3.99
C GLN A 132 -13.65 2.61 2.75
N GLN A 133 -13.16 3.47 1.85
CA GLN A 133 -12.39 3.03 0.68
C GLN A 133 -11.10 2.32 1.08
N LYS A 134 -10.37 2.84 2.07
CA LYS A 134 -9.16 2.20 2.60
C LYS A 134 -9.47 0.85 3.23
N GLU A 135 -10.55 0.75 4.02
CA GLU A 135 -10.97 -0.52 4.61
C GLU A 135 -11.40 -1.53 3.56
N ALA A 136 -12.15 -1.10 2.54
CA ALA A 136 -12.54 -1.94 1.43
C ALA A 136 -11.32 -2.43 0.64
N ALA A 137 -10.36 -1.56 0.35
CA ALA A 137 -9.09 -1.93 -0.31
C ALA A 137 -8.30 -2.93 0.53
N LYS A 138 -8.20 -2.72 1.85
CA LYS A 138 -7.54 -3.65 2.77
C LYS A 138 -8.21 -5.03 2.79
N ARG A 139 -9.56 -5.07 2.79
CA ARG A 139 -10.31 -6.33 2.73
C ARG A 139 -10.08 -7.06 1.41
N LYS A 140 -10.10 -6.35 0.27
CA LYS A 140 -9.80 -6.92 -1.05
C LYS A 140 -8.39 -7.50 -1.11
N LEU A 141 -7.39 -6.76 -0.60
CA LEU A 141 -6.02 -7.26 -0.51
C LEU A 141 -5.94 -8.52 0.35
N ALA A 142 -6.52 -8.49 1.56
CA ALA A 142 -6.51 -9.63 2.47
C ALA A 142 -7.15 -10.88 1.84
N GLU A 143 -8.26 -10.71 1.11
CA GLU A 143 -8.92 -11.80 0.39
C GLU A 143 -8.05 -12.34 -0.75
N ALA A 144 -7.46 -11.46 -1.58
CA ALA A 144 -6.58 -11.83 -2.68
C ALA A 144 -5.31 -12.56 -2.21
N THR A 145 -4.81 -12.23 -1.02
CA THR A 145 -3.57 -12.81 -0.48
C THR A 145 -3.81 -13.87 0.60
N LYS A 146 -5.06 -14.25 0.89
CA LYS A 146 -5.41 -15.06 2.08
C LYS A 146 -4.66 -16.39 2.14
N ASP A 147 -4.46 -17.02 0.99
CA ASP A 147 -3.84 -18.35 0.88
C ASP A 147 -2.33 -18.29 0.60
N LEU A 148 -1.81 -17.14 0.16
CA LEU A 148 -0.43 -16.98 -0.28
C LEU A 148 0.57 -17.30 0.82
N ALA A 149 0.33 -16.83 2.05
CA ALA A 149 1.23 -17.08 3.16
C ALA A 149 1.29 -18.59 3.52
N ARG A 150 0.14 -19.26 3.49
CA ARG A 150 0.03 -20.70 3.72
C ARG A 150 0.76 -21.48 2.63
N TRP A 151 0.55 -21.14 1.36
CA TRP A 151 1.21 -21.80 0.25
C TRP A 151 2.72 -21.52 0.20
N HIS A 152 3.16 -20.28 0.46
CA HIS A 152 4.58 -19.96 0.57
C HIS A 152 5.28 -20.81 1.64
N LEU A 153 4.69 -20.90 2.84
CA LEU A 153 5.23 -21.72 3.91
C LEU A 153 5.29 -23.20 3.53
N ALA A 154 4.20 -23.75 2.98
CA ALA A 154 4.14 -25.15 2.56
C ALA A 154 5.12 -25.46 1.42
N ALA A 155 5.26 -24.57 0.43
CA ALA A 155 6.20 -24.73 -0.68
C ALA A 155 7.67 -24.72 -0.22
N ARG A 156 7.97 -24.10 0.92
CA ARG A 156 9.31 -24.04 1.50
C ARG A 156 9.69 -25.24 2.35
N SER A 157 8.76 -25.77 3.14
CA SER A 157 9.08 -26.74 4.20
C SER A 157 8.33 -28.07 4.10
N ALA A 158 7.23 -28.14 3.36
CA ALA A 158 6.46 -29.37 3.23
C ALA A 158 7.02 -30.28 2.11
N ARG A 159 6.51 -31.53 2.09
CA ARG A 159 6.79 -32.56 1.07
C ARG A 159 5.48 -33.26 0.69
N GLY A 160 5.48 -33.97 -0.44
CA GLY A 160 4.33 -34.73 -0.93
C GLY A 160 3.11 -33.84 -1.23
N ALA A 161 1.91 -34.33 -0.91
CA ALA A 161 0.64 -33.71 -1.29
C ALA A 161 0.52 -32.22 -0.89
N ARG A 162 1.02 -31.84 0.31
CA ARG A 162 0.97 -30.44 0.78
C ARG A 162 1.87 -29.50 -0.02
N TYR A 163 3.02 -29.99 -0.48
CA TYR A 163 3.90 -29.23 -1.37
C TYR A 163 3.23 -29.06 -2.74
N GLU A 164 2.68 -30.13 -3.31
CA GLU A 164 2.01 -30.11 -4.60
C GLU A 164 0.75 -29.22 -4.61
N GLU A 165 -0.03 -29.24 -3.53
CA GLU A 165 -1.15 -28.32 -3.33
C GLU A 165 -0.69 -26.86 -3.32
N ALA A 166 0.39 -26.56 -2.58
CA ALA A 166 0.93 -25.21 -2.49
C ALA A 166 1.45 -24.71 -3.85
N ILE A 167 2.19 -25.54 -4.59
CA ILE A 167 2.68 -25.17 -5.92
C ILE A 167 1.52 -24.94 -6.89
N ARG A 168 0.50 -25.79 -6.90
CA ARG A 168 -0.71 -25.60 -7.72
C ARG A 168 -1.45 -24.30 -7.34
N GLY A 169 -1.61 -24.04 -6.05
CA GLY A 169 -2.24 -22.81 -5.57
C GLY A 169 -1.49 -21.56 -6.02
N LEU A 170 -0.16 -21.53 -5.85
CA LEU A 170 0.68 -20.42 -6.31
C LEU A 170 0.59 -20.23 -7.83
N GLN A 171 0.55 -21.30 -8.62
CA GLN A 171 0.47 -21.25 -10.08
C GLN A 171 -0.87 -20.70 -10.61
N GLN A 172 -1.93 -20.75 -9.79
CA GLN A 172 -3.26 -20.27 -10.17
C GLN A 172 -3.50 -18.79 -9.78
N ILE A 173 -2.53 -18.13 -9.15
CA ILE A 173 -2.64 -16.72 -8.78
C ILE A 173 -2.67 -15.87 -10.04
N ASN A 174 -3.75 -15.10 -10.20
CA ASN A 174 -3.94 -14.15 -11.31
C ASN A 174 -4.52 -12.80 -10.84
N ASP A 175 -4.54 -12.54 -9.53
CA ASP A 175 -5.00 -11.24 -9.00
C ASP A 175 -3.80 -10.28 -8.84
N PRO A 176 -3.78 -9.11 -9.52
CA PRO A 176 -2.71 -8.12 -9.39
C PRO A 176 -2.49 -7.62 -7.95
N LEU A 177 -3.47 -7.73 -7.05
CA LEU A 177 -3.28 -7.39 -5.63
C LEU A 177 -2.23 -8.29 -4.95
N ALA A 178 -1.95 -9.47 -5.51
CA ALA A 178 -0.91 -10.38 -5.00
C ALA A 178 0.52 -9.93 -5.33
N ILE A 179 0.73 -9.00 -6.26
CA ILE A 179 2.06 -8.59 -6.74
C ILE A 179 2.97 -8.17 -5.59
N GLY A 180 2.47 -7.36 -4.66
CA GLY A 180 3.24 -6.88 -3.51
C GLY A 180 3.76 -8.04 -2.65
N THR A 181 2.88 -8.99 -2.31
CA THR A 181 3.25 -10.15 -1.48
C THR A 181 4.18 -11.12 -2.21
N LEU A 182 3.98 -11.33 -3.51
CA LEU A 182 4.89 -12.16 -4.33
C LEU A 182 6.29 -11.52 -4.45
N ALA A 183 6.35 -10.20 -4.63
CA ALA A 183 7.59 -9.43 -4.64
C ALA A 183 8.33 -9.51 -3.30
N GLU A 184 7.60 -9.38 -2.18
CA GLU A 184 8.16 -9.56 -0.83
C GLU A 184 8.80 -10.95 -0.65
N TYR A 185 8.15 -12.01 -1.13
CA TYR A 185 8.71 -13.37 -1.04
C TYR A 185 9.90 -13.63 -1.96
N LEU A 186 9.93 -13.03 -3.15
CA LEU A 186 11.08 -13.11 -4.05
C LEU A 186 12.31 -12.42 -3.46
N LEU A 187 12.11 -11.24 -2.84
CA LEU A 187 13.18 -10.38 -2.32
C LEU A 187 13.57 -10.67 -0.87
N ASP A 188 12.96 -11.66 -0.21
CA ASP A 188 13.26 -11.98 1.20
C ASP A 188 14.66 -12.57 1.36
N THR A 189 15.57 -11.78 1.94
CA THR A 189 16.94 -12.20 2.27
C THR A 189 17.05 -12.84 3.65
N ARG A 190 16.07 -12.65 4.54
CA ARG A 190 16.08 -13.21 5.90
C ARG A 190 15.72 -14.68 5.89
N LYS A 191 14.78 -15.05 5.04
CA LYS A 191 14.24 -16.40 4.93
C LYS A 191 14.10 -16.76 3.44
N PRO A 192 15.22 -16.87 2.69
CA PRO A 192 15.19 -17.02 1.25
C PRO A 192 14.47 -18.30 0.83
N ALA A 193 13.66 -18.18 -0.23
CA ALA A 193 13.06 -19.33 -0.91
C ALA A 193 14.12 -20.13 -1.68
N ALA A 194 13.86 -21.43 -1.89
CA ALA A 194 14.65 -22.27 -2.78
C ALA A 194 14.58 -21.76 -4.23
N LEU A 195 15.59 -22.08 -5.02
CA LEU A 195 15.74 -21.66 -6.41
C LEU A 195 14.46 -21.86 -7.25
N GLU A 196 13.87 -23.05 -7.19
CA GLU A 196 12.70 -23.43 -7.98
C GLU A 196 11.49 -22.55 -7.64
N LEU A 197 11.32 -22.24 -6.34
CA LEU A 197 10.25 -21.39 -5.85
C LEU A 197 10.49 -19.91 -6.23
N LYS A 198 11.74 -19.44 -6.21
CA LYS A 198 12.09 -18.10 -6.71
C LYS A 198 11.78 -17.96 -8.20
N LEU A 199 12.15 -18.95 -9.01
CA LEU A 199 11.85 -18.96 -10.45
C LEU A 199 10.34 -18.99 -10.71
N LEU A 200 9.56 -19.66 -9.85
CA LEU A 200 8.09 -19.58 -9.89
C LEU A 200 7.60 -18.15 -9.59
N TYR A 201 8.11 -17.47 -8.56
CA TYR A 201 7.74 -16.08 -8.29
C TYR A 201 8.10 -15.14 -9.44
N VAL A 202 9.27 -15.31 -10.05
CA VAL A 202 9.65 -14.54 -11.24
C VAL A 202 8.64 -14.76 -12.35
N ARG A 203 8.26 -16.01 -12.64
CA ARG A 203 7.25 -16.32 -13.66
C ARG A 203 5.89 -15.69 -13.35
N LEU A 204 5.41 -15.79 -12.11
CA LEU A 204 4.13 -15.22 -11.69
C LEU A 204 4.13 -13.69 -11.79
N LEU A 205 5.16 -13.02 -11.26
CA LEU A 205 5.31 -11.57 -11.38
C LEU A 205 5.35 -11.12 -12.85
N SER A 206 5.95 -11.94 -13.71
CA SER A 206 6.05 -11.66 -15.15
C SER A 206 4.73 -11.77 -15.92
N GLN A 207 3.67 -12.33 -15.32
CA GLN A 207 2.35 -12.44 -15.98
C GLN A 207 1.52 -11.17 -15.84
N PHE A 208 1.85 -10.29 -14.89
CA PHE A 208 1.02 -9.12 -14.58
C PHE A 208 1.32 -7.88 -15.43
N ASP A 209 2.44 -7.86 -16.17
CA ASP A 209 2.92 -6.71 -16.95
C ASP A 209 2.82 -5.37 -16.19
N ASN A 210 3.11 -5.41 -14.89
CA ASN A 210 2.85 -4.33 -13.95
C ASN A 210 4.14 -3.63 -13.53
N TYR A 211 4.07 -2.33 -13.31
CA TYR A 211 5.23 -1.52 -12.87
C TYR A 211 5.86 -2.03 -11.57
N ALA A 212 5.06 -2.34 -10.55
CA ALA A 212 5.57 -2.83 -9.27
C ALA A 212 6.18 -4.24 -9.38
N ALA A 213 5.62 -5.09 -10.25
CA ALA A 213 6.21 -6.39 -10.56
C ALA A 213 7.56 -6.23 -11.27
N ALA A 214 7.64 -5.34 -12.26
CA ALA A 214 8.88 -5.04 -12.98
C ALA A 214 9.95 -4.45 -12.04
N GLU A 215 9.59 -3.55 -11.12
CA GLU A 215 10.53 -3.02 -10.13
C GLU A 215 11.09 -4.14 -9.23
N ALA A 216 10.23 -5.05 -8.76
CA ALA A 216 10.65 -6.19 -7.94
C ALA A 216 11.61 -7.12 -8.69
N LEU A 217 11.30 -7.42 -9.96
CA LEU A 217 12.17 -8.22 -10.83
C LEU A 217 13.50 -7.50 -11.09
N ALA A 218 13.51 -6.18 -11.27
CA ALA A 218 14.75 -5.41 -11.46
C ALA A 218 15.66 -5.50 -10.23
N ARG A 219 15.08 -5.36 -9.03
CA ARG A 219 15.82 -5.56 -7.76
C ARG A 219 16.34 -6.99 -7.62
N ALA A 220 15.53 -8.00 -7.93
CA ALA A 220 15.95 -9.40 -7.87
C ALA A 220 17.07 -9.69 -8.89
N SER A 221 17.01 -9.10 -10.08
CA SER A 221 18.06 -9.24 -11.09
C SER A 221 19.42 -8.69 -10.67
N MET A 222 19.42 -7.69 -9.77
CA MET A 222 20.63 -7.09 -9.23
C MET A 222 21.21 -7.87 -8.06
N LEU A 223 20.34 -8.36 -7.17
CA LEU A 223 20.73 -8.76 -5.82
C LEU A 223 20.58 -10.26 -5.54
N ASP A 224 19.90 -11.02 -6.39
CA ASP A 224 19.69 -12.43 -6.11
C ASP A 224 21.02 -13.22 -6.19
N PRO A 225 21.34 -14.04 -5.16
CA PRO A 225 22.57 -14.82 -5.17
C PRO A 225 22.63 -15.83 -6.32
N HIS A 226 21.49 -16.31 -6.84
CA HIS A 226 21.45 -17.29 -7.91
C HIS A 226 21.47 -16.62 -9.29
N PRO A 227 22.50 -16.86 -10.12
CA PRO A 227 22.55 -16.32 -11.49
C PRO A 227 21.34 -16.68 -12.34
N GLN A 228 20.77 -17.87 -12.14
CA GLN A 228 19.56 -18.32 -12.83
C GLN A 228 18.36 -17.41 -12.53
N VAL A 229 18.18 -16.98 -11.27
CA VAL A 229 17.10 -16.05 -10.91
C VAL A 229 17.37 -14.68 -11.54
N ARG A 230 18.61 -14.20 -11.50
CA ARG A 230 18.99 -12.92 -12.10
C ARG A 230 18.67 -12.87 -13.60
N ASN A 231 19.10 -13.90 -14.32
CA ASN A 231 18.86 -14.01 -15.76
C ASN A 231 17.37 -14.12 -16.08
N ALA A 232 16.60 -14.94 -15.34
CA ALA A 232 15.16 -15.05 -15.59
C ALA A 232 14.41 -13.73 -15.33
N CYS A 233 14.87 -12.93 -14.36
CA CYS A 233 14.34 -11.58 -14.15
C CYS A 233 14.66 -10.67 -15.34
N LEU A 234 15.92 -10.63 -15.80
CA LEU A 234 16.34 -9.83 -16.95
C LEU A 234 15.62 -10.21 -18.24
N ASP A 235 15.47 -11.51 -18.51
CA ASP A 235 14.72 -12.02 -19.67
C ASP A 235 13.26 -11.57 -19.63
N SER A 236 12.67 -11.51 -18.44
CA SER A 236 11.32 -11.00 -18.26
C SER A 236 11.26 -9.48 -18.45
N LEU A 237 12.23 -8.73 -17.91
CA LEU A 237 12.32 -7.27 -18.05
C LEU A 237 12.60 -6.79 -19.48
N SER A 238 13.26 -7.63 -20.29
CA SER A 238 13.50 -7.35 -21.71
C SER A 238 12.20 -7.35 -22.52
N ARG A 239 11.21 -8.16 -22.08
CA ARG A 239 9.88 -8.30 -22.68
C ARG A 239 8.91 -7.23 -22.19
N PHE A 240 8.93 -6.90 -20.89
CA PHE A 240 8.08 -5.87 -20.29
C PHE A 240 8.82 -5.10 -19.19
N GLY A 241 8.40 -3.88 -18.87
CA GLY A 241 8.89 -3.22 -17.64
C GLY A 241 10.26 -2.54 -17.74
N ARG A 242 10.82 -2.33 -18.94
CA ARG A 242 12.04 -1.53 -19.15
C ARG A 242 11.98 -0.17 -18.46
N SER A 243 10.83 0.50 -18.51
CA SER A 243 10.60 1.80 -17.87
C SER A 243 10.74 1.78 -16.34
N ALA A 244 10.38 0.66 -15.70
CA ALA A 244 10.57 0.48 -14.25
C ALA A 244 12.00 0.03 -13.92
N ALA A 245 12.61 -0.77 -14.80
CA ALA A 245 13.89 -1.40 -14.55
C ALA A 245 15.08 -0.46 -14.74
N ILE A 246 15.08 0.35 -15.80
CA ILE A 246 16.20 1.26 -16.14
C ILE A 246 16.56 2.20 -14.97
N PRO A 247 15.60 2.88 -14.31
CA PRO A 247 15.91 3.71 -13.14
C PRO A 247 16.58 2.94 -12.00
N VAL A 248 16.22 1.67 -11.79
CA VAL A 248 16.85 0.81 -10.76
C VAL A 248 18.32 0.58 -11.10
N TYR A 249 18.64 0.16 -12.33
CA TYR A 249 20.02 -0.07 -12.74
C TYR A 249 20.87 1.21 -12.72
N LEU A 250 20.31 2.35 -13.17
CA LEU A 250 20.99 3.64 -13.10
C LEU A 250 21.40 4.00 -11.67
N GLY A 251 20.55 3.70 -10.68
CA GLY A 251 20.90 3.91 -9.26
C GLY A 251 22.09 3.06 -8.79
N TYR A 252 22.28 1.87 -9.35
CA TYR A 252 23.40 0.99 -8.98
C TYR A 252 24.73 1.32 -9.67
N LEU A 253 24.73 2.12 -10.74
CA LEU A 253 25.98 2.64 -11.33
C LEU A 253 26.75 3.55 -10.37
N GLN A 254 26.08 4.07 -9.33
CA GLN A 254 26.68 4.90 -8.28
C GLN A 254 27.03 4.10 -7.01
N SER A 255 27.00 2.76 -7.06
CA SER A 255 27.30 1.92 -5.91
C SER A 255 28.77 1.95 -5.53
N ASP A 256 29.08 1.87 -4.24
CA ASP A 256 30.46 1.64 -3.76
C ASP A 256 30.99 0.22 -4.05
N ASN A 257 30.15 -0.65 -4.62
CA ASN A 257 30.51 -2.02 -4.97
C ASN A 257 30.58 -2.18 -6.49
N ASN A 258 31.81 -2.27 -7.02
CA ASN A 258 32.05 -2.49 -8.45
C ASN A 258 31.35 -3.72 -9.02
N ALA A 259 31.13 -4.78 -8.24
CA ALA A 259 30.36 -5.93 -8.73
C ALA A 259 28.92 -5.53 -9.08
N LEU A 260 28.29 -4.69 -8.24
CA LEU A 260 26.95 -4.16 -8.51
C LEU A 260 26.95 -3.17 -9.69
N ILE A 261 27.98 -2.33 -9.82
CA ILE A 261 28.13 -1.46 -11.00
C ILE A 261 28.17 -2.29 -12.29
N ASN A 262 28.99 -3.35 -12.31
CA ASN A 262 29.12 -4.18 -13.51
C ASN A 262 27.81 -4.94 -13.82
N ILE A 263 27.13 -5.50 -12.82
CA ILE A 263 25.81 -6.14 -13.02
C ILE A 263 24.79 -5.12 -13.56
N ALA A 264 24.80 -3.89 -13.03
CA ALA A 264 23.90 -2.84 -13.49
C ALA A 264 24.16 -2.46 -14.95
N ALA A 265 25.43 -2.36 -15.34
CA ALA A 265 25.82 -2.12 -16.71
C ALA A 265 25.34 -3.23 -17.65
N GLU A 266 25.57 -4.50 -17.30
CA GLU A 266 25.08 -5.65 -18.09
C GLU A 266 23.57 -5.59 -18.27
N GLY A 267 22.82 -5.30 -17.20
CA GLY A 267 21.37 -5.13 -17.26
C GLY A 267 20.94 -4.00 -18.20
N LEU A 268 21.59 -2.84 -18.12
CA LEU A 268 21.33 -1.71 -19.03
C LEU A 268 21.64 -2.05 -20.49
N GLY A 269 22.72 -2.80 -20.74
CA GLY A 269 23.07 -3.30 -22.07
C GLY A 269 22.03 -4.27 -22.64
N GLN A 270 21.56 -5.22 -21.83
CA GLN A 270 20.53 -6.17 -22.23
C GLN A 270 19.18 -5.48 -22.49
N LEU A 271 18.85 -4.43 -21.73
CA LEU A 271 17.64 -3.64 -21.94
C LEU A 271 17.76 -2.61 -23.07
N GLN A 272 18.95 -2.46 -23.68
CA GLN A 272 19.25 -1.48 -24.73
C GLN A 272 18.95 -0.03 -24.27
N ALA A 273 19.36 0.31 -23.06
CA ALA A 273 19.07 1.60 -22.44
C ALA A 273 20.00 2.73 -22.97
N GLU A 274 19.66 3.32 -24.11
CA GLU A 274 20.45 4.41 -24.71
C GLU A 274 20.60 5.63 -23.80
N GLN A 275 19.60 5.92 -22.95
CA GLN A 275 19.69 7.01 -21.96
C GLN A 275 20.77 6.78 -20.89
N ALA A 276 21.29 5.56 -20.78
CA ALA A 276 22.32 5.22 -19.81
C ALA A 276 23.75 5.50 -20.31
N VAL A 277 23.95 5.94 -21.56
CA VAL A 277 25.29 6.17 -22.12
C VAL A 277 26.11 7.13 -21.23
N LEU A 278 25.58 8.30 -20.88
CA LEU A 278 26.32 9.25 -20.05
C LEU A 278 26.57 8.72 -18.61
N PRO A 279 25.57 8.16 -17.90
CA PRO A 279 25.80 7.48 -16.63
C PRO A 279 26.87 6.37 -16.69
N LEU A 280 26.90 5.59 -17.76
CA LEU A 280 27.90 4.54 -17.97
C LEU A 280 29.29 5.12 -18.19
N ILE A 281 29.42 6.24 -18.93
CA ILE A 281 30.71 6.93 -19.10
C ILE A 281 31.29 7.32 -17.72
N HIS A 282 30.46 7.87 -16.84
CA HIS A 282 30.89 8.25 -15.48
C HIS A 282 31.16 7.05 -14.55
N ALA A 283 30.64 5.87 -14.87
CA ALA A 283 30.89 4.64 -14.11
C ALA A 283 32.04 3.80 -14.67
N LEU A 284 32.74 4.27 -15.70
CA LEU A 284 33.78 3.53 -16.43
C LEU A 284 34.97 3.15 -15.52
N VAL A 285 35.38 4.09 -14.66
CA VAL A 285 36.41 3.93 -13.64
C VAL A 285 35.89 4.55 -12.35
N THR A 286 35.96 3.81 -11.24
CA THR A 286 35.56 4.31 -9.93
C THR A 286 36.72 4.26 -8.94
N THR A 287 36.84 5.29 -8.10
CA THR A 287 37.92 5.41 -7.11
C THR A 287 37.40 5.03 -5.73
N HIS A 288 38.00 4.02 -5.09
CA HIS A 288 37.64 3.59 -3.75
C HIS A 288 38.81 3.71 -2.80
N THR A 289 38.51 4.00 -1.52
CA THR A 289 39.54 4.07 -0.48
C THR A 289 39.67 2.70 0.19
N GLN A 290 40.84 2.09 0.11
CA GLN A 290 41.16 0.83 0.79
C GLN A 290 42.09 1.07 1.98
N GLU A 291 41.79 0.46 3.12
CA GLU A 291 42.67 0.45 4.29
C GLU A 291 43.80 -0.57 4.06
N VAL A 292 45.04 -0.11 3.90
CA VAL A 292 46.20 -0.97 3.68
C VAL A 292 47.01 -1.01 4.98
N GLY A 293 46.56 -1.83 5.92
CA GLY A 293 47.28 -2.18 7.15
C GLY A 293 47.39 -1.06 8.21
N SER A 294 47.41 -1.48 9.47
CA SER A 294 47.92 -0.67 10.59
C SER A 294 49.40 -0.97 10.72
N GLU A 295 50.28 0.03 10.62
CA GLU A 295 51.63 -0.13 11.17
C GLU A 295 51.48 -0.38 12.68
N GLY A 296 52.19 -1.39 13.18
CA GLY A 296 51.98 -1.99 14.49
C GLY A 296 52.14 -1.00 15.65
N MET A 297 51.66 -1.43 16.84
CA MET A 297 51.84 -0.72 18.10
C MET A 297 53.30 -0.37 18.33
N ASN A 298 53.66 0.91 18.25
CA ASN A 298 54.96 1.39 18.68
C ASN A 298 54.87 1.76 20.16
N ALA A 299 55.61 1.02 20.99
CA ALA A 299 55.78 1.32 22.41
C ALA A 299 57.04 2.16 22.59
N SER A 300 56.90 3.36 23.16
CA SER A 300 58.06 4.20 23.52
C SER A 300 58.64 3.73 24.86
N PRO A 301 59.91 3.24 24.91
CA PRO A 301 60.49 2.69 26.14
C PRO A 301 60.75 3.76 27.22
N THR A 302 60.67 5.04 26.89
CA THR A 302 60.94 6.16 27.80
C THR A 302 59.69 6.76 28.46
N SER A 303 58.48 6.52 27.95
CA SER A 303 57.26 7.17 28.48
C SER A 303 56.10 6.23 28.80
N GLY A 304 56.23 4.92 28.52
CA GLY A 304 55.15 3.95 28.79
C GLY A 304 53.86 4.21 28.00
N THR A 305 53.90 5.08 27.00
CA THR A 305 52.74 5.48 26.19
C THR A 305 52.67 4.63 24.93
N PHE A 306 51.51 4.01 24.69
CA PHE A 306 51.23 3.29 23.45
C PHE A 306 50.55 4.23 22.45
N SER A 307 51.17 4.42 21.28
CA SER A 307 50.53 5.14 20.17
C SER A 307 50.08 4.12 19.13
N MET A 308 48.76 4.04 18.90
CA MET A 308 48.23 3.29 17.77
C MET A 308 48.46 4.13 16.50
N GLY A 309 49.26 3.62 15.56
CA GLY A 309 49.49 4.29 14.28
C GLY A 309 48.15 4.51 13.54
N GLY A 310 47.94 5.72 13.03
CA GLY A 310 46.75 6.02 12.24
C GLY A 310 46.63 5.09 11.03
N LYS A 311 45.40 4.64 10.74
CA LYS A 311 45.12 3.76 9.61
C LYS A 311 45.58 4.41 8.30
N LYS A 312 46.46 3.75 7.54
CA LYS A 312 46.87 4.21 6.21
C LYS A 312 45.78 3.82 5.20
N THR A 313 45.24 4.81 4.51
CA THR A 313 44.27 4.64 3.44
C THR A 313 44.91 4.93 2.08
N VAL A 314 44.63 4.09 1.08
CA VAL A 314 45.11 4.26 -0.29
C VAL A 314 43.89 4.36 -1.20
N LYS A 315 43.90 5.33 -2.12
CA LYS A 315 42.90 5.43 -3.20
C LYS A 315 43.27 4.44 -4.30
N VAL A 316 42.34 3.56 -4.65
CA VAL A 316 42.49 2.55 -5.69
C VAL A 316 41.43 2.81 -6.75
N ASP A 317 41.87 3.01 -7.98
CA ASP A 317 40.98 3.11 -9.13
C ASP A 317 40.65 1.71 -9.64
N ILE A 318 39.36 1.44 -9.84
CA ILE A 318 38.85 0.16 -10.30
C ILE A 318 38.12 0.37 -11.63
N SER A 319 38.59 -0.33 -12.66
CA SER A 319 38.01 -0.28 -14.01
C SER A 319 36.84 -1.26 -14.15
N ASN A 320 35.68 -0.76 -14.57
CA ASN A 320 34.47 -1.56 -14.69
C ASN A 320 34.34 -2.17 -16.11
N GLN A 321 34.76 -3.43 -16.26
CA GLN A 321 34.82 -4.10 -17.56
C GLN A 321 33.45 -4.21 -18.25
N ALA A 322 32.39 -4.52 -17.49
CA ALA A 322 31.05 -4.63 -18.06
C ALA A 322 30.49 -3.27 -18.49
N VAL A 323 30.89 -2.18 -17.82
CA VAL A 323 30.55 -0.81 -18.24
C VAL A 323 31.15 -0.51 -19.60
N LEU A 324 32.44 -0.78 -19.80
CA LEU A 324 33.10 -0.61 -21.10
C LEU A 324 32.43 -1.47 -22.19
N GLY A 325 32.16 -2.75 -21.89
CA GLY A 325 31.48 -3.64 -22.83
C GLY A 325 30.09 -3.13 -23.23
N THR A 326 29.33 -2.63 -22.25
CA THR A 326 27.99 -2.06 -22.46
C THR A 326 28.05 -0.77 -23.29
N LEU A 327 29.01 0.13 -23.01
CA LEU A 327 29.23 1.32 -23.82
C LEU A 327 29.55 0.96 -25.26
N ALA A 328 30.45 -0.01 -25.47
CA ALA A 328 30.78 -0.48 -26.82
C ALA A 328 29.58 -1.10 -27.52
N GLN A 329 28.75 -1.85 -26.80
CA GLN A 329 27.52 -2.44 -27.35
C GLN A 329 26.51 -1.39 -27.80
N LEU A 330 26.23 -0.39 -26.94
CA LEU A 330 25.20 0.64 -27.18
C LEU A 330 25.65 1.66 -28.22
N THR A 331 26.91 2.11 -28.16
CA THR A 331 27.41 3.22 -28.98
C THR A 331 28.11 2.78 -30.27
N LYS A 332 28.49 1.50 -30.36
CA LYS A 332 29.38 0.95 -31.41
C LYS A 332 30.77 1.62 -31.47
N GLN A 333 31.17 2.33 -30.41
CA GLN A 333 32.49 2.95 -30.27
C GLN A 333 33.31 2.21 -29.21
N ASN A 334 34.63 2.40 -29.21
CA ASN A 334 35.49 1.89 -28.14
C ASN A 334 36.68 2.82 -27.91
N TYR A 335 36.68 3.49 -26.77
CA TYR A 335 37.78 4.35 -26.32
C TYR A 335 38.53 3.78 -25.10
N GLY A 336 38.31 2.49 -24.79
CA GLY A 336 38.85 1.88 -23.58
C GLY A 336 38.34 2.57 -22.32
N PHE A 337 39.18 2.64 -21.29
CA PHE A 337 38.88 3.27 -20.00
C PHE A 337 39.16 4.79 -19.97
N ASP A 338 39.29 5.45 -21.13
CA ASP A 338 39.52 6.89 -21.22
C ASP A 338 38.18 7.66 -21.15
N GLU A 339 37.79 8.05 -19.93
CA GLU A 339 36.55 8.80 -19.67
C GLU A 339 36.51 10.13 -20.45
N ASN A 340 37.61 10.87 -20.53
CA ASN A 340 37.66 12.17 -21.22
C ASN A 340 37.38 12.03 -22.72
N ARG A 341 37.90 10.96 -23.34
CA ARG A 341 37.65 10.67 -24.75
C ARG A 341 36.20 10.26 -25.00
N TRP A 342 35.62 9.47 -24.11
CA TRP A 342 34.19 9.16 -24.13
C TRP A 342 33.32 10.42 -23.99
N LEU A 343 33.62 11.30 -23.05
CA LEU A 343 32.90 12.55 -22.83
C LEU A 343 33.01 13.50 -24.03
N SER A 344 34.19 13.62 -24.63
CA SER A 344 34.42 14.43 -25.83
C SER A 344 33.59 13.93 -27.01
N TRP A 345 33.54 12.60 -27.21
CA TRP A 345 32.70 11.98 -28.23
C TRP A 345 31.20 12.19 -27.95
N TYR A 346 30.77 12.00 -26.69
CA TYR A 346 29.37 12.19 -26.30
C TYR A 346 28.92 13.64 -26.54
N ALA A 347 29.74 14.62 -26.14
CA ALA A 347 29.48 16.03 -26.40
C ALA A 347 29.40 16.32 -27.91
N ALA A 348 30.34 15.82 -28.72
CA ALA A 348 30.30 16.03 -30.16
C ALA A 348 29.07 15.39 -30.86
N THR A 349 28.54 14.30 -30.30
CA THR A 349 27.42 13.54 -30.88
C THR A 349 26.06 14.09 -30.46
N TYR A 350 25.91 14.48 -29.19
CA TYR A 350 24.62 14.83 -28.59
C TYR A 350 24.48 16.31 -28.22
N ALA A 351 25.57 17.11 -28.23
CA ALA A 351 25.41 18.55 -28.11
C ALA A 351 24.69 19.07 -29.35
N ALA A 352 23.67 19.91 -29.15
CA ALA A 352 23.08 20.67 -30.25
C ALA A 352 24.20 21.42 -30.98
N PRO A 353 24.19 21.45 -32.32
CA PRO A 353 25.14 22.28 -33.05
C PRO A 353 25.00 23.71 -32.52
N ALA A 354 26.14 24.38 -32.28
CA ALA A 354 26.19 25.79 -31.96
C ALA A 354 25.76 26.61 -33.20
N SER A 355 24.54 26.40 -33.70
CA SER A 355 23.93 27.24 -34.70
C SER A 355 23.49 28.52 -34.00
N ASP A 356 24.30 29.55 -34.22
CA ASP A 356 23.84 30.91 -34.42
C ASP A 356 23.34 31.67 -33.17
N LEU A 357 24.24 31.89 -32.21
CA LEU A 357 24.15 33.03 -31.29
C LEU A 357 24.62 34.35 -31.93
N ARG A 358 24.93 34.37 -33.24
CA ARG A 358 24.93 35.61 -34.02
C ARG A 358 23.49 35.96 -34.35
N ARG A 359 22.78 36.47 -33.34
CA ARG A 359 21.77 37.50 -33.62
C ARG A 359 22.54 38.63 -34.30
N ASP A 360 22.31 38.81 -35.59
CA ASP A 360 22.68 40.03 -36.29
C ASP A 360 21.89 41.18 -35.64
N TRP A 361 22.59 42.19 -35.11
CA TRP A 361 22.03 43.46 -34.63
C TRP A 361 22.34 44.56 -35.63
#